data_AF-A0A383C0J6-F1
#
_entry.id   AF-A0A383C0J6-F1
#
_cell.length_a   1.000
_cell.length_b   1.000
_cell.length_c   1.000
_cell.angle_alpha   90.00
_cell.angle_beta   90.00
_cell.angle_gamma   90.00
#
_symmetry.space_group_name_H-M   'P 1'
#
loop_
_entity.id
_entity.type
_entity.pdbx_description
1 polymer ?
#
loop_
_entity_poly.entity_id
_entity_poly.type
_entity_poly.pdbx_seq_one_letter_code
_entity_poly.pdbx_strand_id
1 'polypeptide(L)'
;MAFLHKAHDEAGVRNIEMESTEFAAFCNRAGIPAAIVCAALLNRLEGDQVKATPEELAQFSDNAQTVVINYIRQQLEQQQKVVEA
;
A
#
# COMPACT_ATOMS: atom_id res chain seq x y z
N MET A 1 -8.27 -4.74 22.89
CA MET A 1 -8.42 -4.88 21.42
C MET A 1 -9.73 -4.37 20.83
N ALA A 2 -10.73 -3.95 21.63
CA ALA A 2 -12.04 -3.51 21.11
C ALA A 2 -11.98 -2.44 20.00
N PHE A 3 -11.07 -1.47 20.12
CA PHE A 3 -10.87 -0.44 19.09
C PHE A 3 -10.43 -1.02 17.73
N LEU A 4 -9.44 -1.92 17.74
CA LEU A 4 -8.91 -2.51 16.50
C LEU A 4 -9.91 -3.46 15.85
N HIS A 5 -10.68 -4.22 16.65
CA HIS A 5 -11.79 -5.02 16.14
C HIS A 5 -12.86 -4.16 15.50
N LYS A 6 -13.28 -3.07 16.16
CA LYS A 6 -14.23 -2.13 15.57
C LYS A 6 -13.72 -1.56 14.23
N ALA A 7 -12.46 -1.14 14.18
CA ALA A 7 -11.85 -0.64 12.96
C ALA A 7 -11.83 -1.69 11.84
N HIS A 8 -11.48 -2.94 12.16
CA HIS A 8 -11.38 -4.03 11.19
C HIS A 8 -12.74 -4.57 10.74
N ASP A 9 -13.60 -4.93 11.70
CA ASP A 9 -14.83 -5.69 11.49
C ASP A 9 -16.00 -4.78 11.06
N GLU A 10 -16.09 -3.58 11.62
CA GLU A 10 -17.21 -2.65 11.33
C GLU A 10 -16.85 -1.61 10.27
N ALA A 11 -15.60 -1.10 10.26
CA ALA A 11 -15.19 0.00 9.38
C ALA A 11 -14.35 -0.43 8.17
N GLY A 12 -13.94 -1.70 8.08
CA GLY A 12 -13.20 -2.22 6.93
C GLY A 12 -11.71 -1.83 6.87
N VAL A 13 -11.13 -1.30 7.94
CA VAL A 13 -9.70 -0.96 8.00
C VAL A 13 -8.86 -2.24 7.92
N ARG A 14 -7.79 -2.22 7.12
CA ARG A 14 -6.90 -3.38 6.92
C ARG A 14 -5.43 -3.12 7.25
N ASN A 15 -5.01 -1.86 7.29
CA ASN A 15 -3.69 -1.44 7.72
C ASN A 15 -3.75 -0.10 8.45
N ILE A 16 -2.64 0.29 9.09
CA ILE A 16 -2.47 1.56 9.79
C ILE A 16 -1.06 2.07 9.44
N GLU A 17 -0.97 3.31 8.96
CA GLU A 17 0.26 4.04 8.63
C GLU A 17 0.05 5.53 8.99
N MET A 18 0.94 6.44 8.56
CA MET A 18 0.96 7.81 9.08
C MET A 18 0.93 8.92 8.00
N GLU A 19 0.87 8.58 6.72
CA GLU A 19 1.09 9.51 5.61
C GLU A 19 -0.14 9.62 4.66
N SER A 20 -0.96 8.56 4.57
CA SER A 20 -1.98 8.40 3.54
C SER A 20 -3.03 9.51 3.51
N THR A 21 -3.43 10.01 4.69
CA THR A 21 -4.52 10.97 4.80
C THR A 21 -4.15 12.31 4.18
N GLU A 22 -2.96 12.83 4.50
CA GLU A 22 -2.47 14.08 3.91
C GLU A 22 -2.16 13.89 2.43
N PHE A 23 -1.49 12.79 2.07
CA PHE A 23 -1.13 12.49 0.68
C PHE A 23 -2.38 12.42 -0.22
N ALA A 24 -3.41 11.67 0.18
CA ALA A 24 -4.65 11.55 -0.58
C ALA A 24 -5.39 12.88 -0.70
N ALA A 25 -5.49 13.66 0.39
CA ALA A 25 -6.12 14.96 0.37
C ALA A 25 -5.39 15.96 -0.55
N PHE A 26 -4.06 15.96 -0.50
CA PHE A 26 -3.21 16.79 -1.35
C PHE A 26 -3.41 16.46 -2.83
N CYS A 27 -3.26 15.18 -3.22
CA CYS A 27 -3.40 14.73 -4.61
C CYS A 27 -4.81 15.00 -5.16
N ASN A 28 -5.84 14.74 -4.35
CA ASN A 28 -7.23 15.04 -4.73
C ASN A 28 -7.41 16.53 -5.03
N ARG A 29 -6.92 17.41 -4.15
CA ARG A 29 -6.99 18.87 -4.33
C ARG A 29 -6.22 19.34 -5.57
N ALA A 30 -5.08 18.72 -5.88
CA ALA A 30 -4.26 19.06 -7.03
C ALA A 30 -4.77 18.47 -8.37
N GLY A 31 -5.82 17.64 -8.35
CA GLY A 31 -6.30 16.95 -9.56
C GLY A 31 -5.33 15.86 -10.07
N ILE A 32 -4.51 15.30 -9.18
CA ILE A 32 -3.50 14.28 -9.52
C ILE A 32 -4.06 12.90 -9.13
N PRO A 33 -4.23 11.97 -10.08
CA PRO A 33 -4.54 10.58 -9.77
C PRO A 33 -3.43 9.98 -8.91
N ALA A 34 -3.81 9.40 -7.77
CA ALA A 34 -2.86 8.85 -6.80
C ALA A 34 -3.36 7.52 -6.23
N ALA A 35 -2.41 6.69 -5.80
CA ALA A 35 -2.66 5.43 -5.13
C ALA A 35 -1.63 5.24 -4.01
N ILE A 36 -2.00 4.48 -2.98
CA ILE A 36 -1.14 4.16 -1.83
C ILE A 36 -0.98 2.64 -1.78
N VAL A 37 0.27 2.17 -1.72
CA VAL A 37 0.61 0.75 -1.63
C VAL A 37 1.53 0.56 -0.43
N CYS A 38 1.05 -0.17 0.58
CA CYS A 38 1.79 -0.41 1.81
C CYS A 38 1.95 -1.92 2.05
N ALA A 39 3.09 -2.32 2.62
CA ALA A 39 3.26 -3.64 3.20
C ALA A 39 2.81 -3.64 4.66
N ALA A 40 2.11 -4.69 5.09
CA ALA A 40 1.78 -4.89 6.51
C ALA A 40 2.95 -5.64 7.19
N LEU A 41 3.61 -4.99 8.15
CA LEU A 41 4.79 -5.55 8.83
C LEU A 41 4.45 -6.47 10.03
N LEU A 42 3.22 -6.37 10.53
CA LEU A 42 2.68 -7.20 11.60
C LEU A 42 1.16 -7.22 11.58
N ASN A 43 0.56 -8.27 12.17
CA ASN A 43 -0.87 -8.27 12.47
C ASN A 43 -1.12 -7.66 13.84
N ARG A 44 -1.64 -6.41 13.86
CA ARG A 44 -1.97 -5.71 15.11
C ARG A 44 -3.02 -6.44 15.95
N LEU A 45 -3.85 -7.30 15.37
CA LEU A 45 -4.81 -8.12 16.12
C LEU A 45 -4.14 -9.23 16.94
N GLU A 46 -2.90 -9.58 16.61
CA GLU A 46 -2.11 -10.65 17.27
C GLU A 46 -1.00 -10.11 18.18
N GLY A 47 -0.69 -8.81 18.11
CA GLY A 47 0.27 -8.16 18.99
C GLY A 47 0.84 -6.86 18.41
N ASP A 48 1.71 -6.20 19.19
CA ASP A 48 2.25 -4.88 18.85
C ASP A 48 3.72 -4.91 18.42
N GLN A 49 4.45 -5.99 18.69
CA GLN A 49 5.87 -6.10 18.37
C GLN A 49 6.07 -6.78 17.02
N VAL A 50 6.88 -6.17 16.16
CA VAL A 50 7.36 -6.80 14.92
C VAL A 50 8.31 -7.92 15.30
N LYS A 51 8.00 -9.14 14.87
CA LYS A 51 8.81 -10.35 15.13
C LYS A 51 9.54 -10.88 13.90
N ALA A 52 9.26 -10.31 12.73
CA ALA A 52 9.88 -10.68 11.47
C ALA A 52 11.37 -10.36 11.48
N THR A 53 12.18 -11.16 10.79
CA THR A 53 13.61 -10.91 10.66
C THR A 53 13.88 -9.71 9.75
N PRO A 54 15.09 -9.12 9.79
CA PRO A 54 15.47 -8.06 8.86
C PRO A 54 15.28 -8.45 7.37
N GLU A 55 15.57 -9.71 7.02
CA GLU A 55 15.41 -10.24 5.67
C GLU A 55 13.92 -10.32 5.27
N GLU A 56 13.04 -10.74 6.18
CA GLU A 56 11.59 -10.78 5.94
C GLU A 56 11.02 -9.37 5.75
N LEU A 57 11.44 -8.40 6.58
CA LEU A 57 11.00 -7.01 6.47
C LEU A 57 11.46 -6.35 5.16
N ALA A 58 12.68 -6.66 4.71
CA ALA A 58 13.16 -6.26 3.40
C ALA A 58 12.27 -6.84 2.30
N GLN A 59 11.97 -8.15 2.37
CA GLN A 59 11.11 -8.81 1.38
C GLN A 59 9.69 -8.23 1.35
N PHE A 60 9.09 -7.91 2.50
CA PHE A 60 7.76 -7.28 2.55
C PHE A 60 7.76 -5.93 1.84
N SER A 61 8.81 -5.14 2.04
CA SER A 61 9.00 -3.84 1.39
C SER A 61 9.21 -4.00 -0.13
N ASP A 62 10.01 -4.98 -0.55
CA ASP A 62 10.26 -5.29 -1.96
C ASP A 62 9.01 -5.78 -2.67
N ASN A 63 8.14 -6.54 -1.98
CA ASN A 63 6.86 -6.99 -2.53
C ASN A 63 5.94 -5.81 -2.86
N ALA A 64 5.84 -4.82 -1.96
CA ALA A 64 5.05 -3.62 -2.21
C ALA A 64 5.58 -2.81 -3.41
N GLN A 65 6.90 -2.65 -3.51
CA GLN A 65 7.55 -2.00 -4.66
C GLN A 65 7.31 -2.77 -5.97
N THR A 66 7.41 -4.09 -5.93
CA THR A 66 7.21 -4.97 -7.09
C THR A 66 5.81 -4.82 -7.68
N VAL A 67 4.78 -4.65 -6.86
CA VAL A 67 3.42 -4.36 -7.33
C VAL A 67 3.39 -3.08 -8.18
N VAL A 68 4.00 -2.00 -7.69
CA VAL A 68 4.04 -0.72 -8.38
C VAL A 68 4.87 -0.80 -9.67
N ILE A 69 6.04 -1.46 -9.62
CA ILE A 69 6.91 -1.66 -10.79
C ILE A 69 6.18 -2.45 -11.88
N ASN A 70 5.48 -3.52 -11.51
CA ASN A 70 4.70 -4.33 -12.45
C ASN A 70 3.58 -3.53 -13.11
N TYR A 71 2.86 -2.72 -12.33
CA TYR A 71 1.84 -1.82 -12.87
C TYR A 71 2.44 -0.83 -13.87
N ILE A 72 3.53 -0.14 -13.50
CA ILE A 72 4.21 0.82 -14.39
C ILE A 72 4.66 0.16 -15.69
N ARG A 73 5.31 -1.02 -15.60
CA ARG A 73 5.74 -1.78 -16.78
C ARG A 73 4.57 -2.08 -17.71
N GLN A 74 3.46 -2.58 -17.17
CA GLN A 74 2.26 -2.88 -17.96
C GLN A 74 1.70 -1.62 -18.66
N GLN A 75 1.70 -0.47 -17.97
CA GLN A 75 1.25 0.79 -18.57
C GLN A 75 2.15 1.24 -19.73
N LEU A 76 3.47 1.13 -19.57
CA LEU A 76 4.44 1.49 -20.63
C LEU A 76 4.30 0.58 -21.86
N GLU A 77 4.14 -0.73 -21.66
CA GLU A 77 3.92 -1.70 -22.74
C GLU A 77 2.61 -1.42 -23.50
N GLN A 78 1.55 -1.03 -22.78
CA GLN A 78 0.27 -0.65 -23.41
C GLN A 78 0.40 0.63 -24.23
N GLN A 79 1.16 1.63 -23.74
CA GLN A 79 1.39 2.87 -24.48
C GLN A 79 2.19 2.65 -25.77
N GLN A 80 3.23 1.80 -25.74
CA GLN A 80 4.01 1.47 -26.95
C GLN A 80 3.13 0.86 -28.05
N LYS A 81 2.23 -0.07 -27.70
CA LYS A 81 1.31 -0.69 -28.65
C LYS A 81 0.34 0.29 -29.31
N VAL A 82 -0.04 1.36 -28.61
CA VAL A 82 -0.91 2.41 -29.16
C VAL A 82 -0.15 3.32 -30.12
N VAL A 83 1.14 3.55 -29.91
CA VAL A 83 1.97 4.38 -30.80
C VAL A 83 2.34 3.64 -32.09
N GLU A 84 2.47 2.31 -32.03
CA GLU A 84 2.81 1.47 -33.18
C GLU A 84 1.60 1.06 -34.06
N ALA A 85 0.37 1.32 -33.59
CA ALA A 85 -0.89 1.03 -34.29
C ALA A 85 -1.44 2.25 -35.03
#